data_AF-A0A3C2E143-F1
#
_entry.id   AF-A0A3C2E143-F1
#
_cell.length_a   1.000
_cell.length_b   1.000
_cell.length_c   1.000
_cell.angle_alpha   90.00
_cell.angle_beta   90.00
_cell.angle_gamma   90.00
#
_symmetry.space_group_name_H-M   'P 1'
#
loop_
_entity.id
_entity.type
_entity.pdbx_description
1 polymer ?
#
loop_
_entity_poly.entity_id
_entity_poly.type
_entity_poly.pdbx_seq_one_letter_code
_entity_poly.pdbx_strand_id
1 'polypeptide(L)'
;GNIQTHTLVYTVVAAGLLAVFFDLGRIASMGAIFYLIMDVIIHWGVLRRLREDVGANPVVLICAILFDLVALGAFLVMKAMSDPAIIVISASGIFVIFVFEKIYLSRRRESGETHEADHHG
;
A
#
# COMPACT_ATOMS: atom_id res chain seq x y z
N GLY A 1 2.85 1.76 30.62
CA GLY A 1 1.83 0.94 29.95
C GLY A 1 2.47 0.27 28.75
N ASN A 2 2.10 -0.97 28.45
CA ASN A 2 2.71 -1.78 27.40
C ASN A 2 2.74 -1.01 26.07
N ILE A 3 3.83 -1.09 25.31
CA ILE A 3 4.05 -0.36 24.03
C ILE A 3 2.86 -0.53 23.07
N GLN A 4 2.26 -1.72 23.07
CA GLN A 4 1.03 -2.05 22.35
C GLN A 4 -0.14 -1.11 22.67
N THR A 5 -0.34 -0.74 23.93
CA THR A 5 -1.43 0.15 24.35
C THR A 5 -1.23 1.54 23.74
N HIS A 6 0.01 2.05 23.74
CA HIS A 6 0.31 3.35 23.13
C HIS A 6 0.13 3.33 21.61
N THR A 7 0.57 2.28 20.92
CA THR A 7 0.34 2.13 19.47
C THR A 7 -1.15 2.07 19.12
N LEU A 8 -1.94 1.31 19.89
CA LEU A 8 -3.37 1.20 19.66
C LEU A 8 -4.06 2.56 19.90
N VAL A 9 -3.72 3.23 21.01
CA VAL A 9 -4.27 4.55 21.34
C VAL A 9 -3.92 5.57 20.25
N TYR A 10 -2.67 5.61 19.77
CA TYR A 10 -2.30 6.53 18.69
C TYR A 10 -3.06 6.25 17.39
N THR A 11 -3.23 4.98 17.04
CA THR A 11 -3.95 4.59 15.81
C THR A 11 -5.43 4.98 15.89
N VAL A 12 -6.09 4.70 17.01
CA VAL A 12 -7.50 5.03 17.21
C VAL A 12 -7.72 6.54 17.28
N VAL A 13 -6.85 7.27 17.99
CA VAL A 13 -6.94 8.73 18.07
C VAL A 13 -6.72 9.36 16.69
N ALA A 14 -5.75 8.89 15.91
CA ALA A 14 -5.52 9.36 14.54
C ALA A 14 -6.71 9.05 13.62
N ALA A 15 -7.26 7.83 13.70
CA ALA A 15 -8.44 7.46 12.93
C ALA A 15 -9.67 8.32 13.29
N GLY A 16 -9.89 8.57 14.58
CA GLY A 16 -10.95 9.45 15.07
C GLY A 16 -10.77 10.90 14.64
N LEU A 17 -9.55 11.42 14.72
CA LEU A 17 -9.22 12.78 14.25
C LEU A 17 -9.48 12.90 12.75
N LEU A 18 -8.99 11.95 11.96
CA LEU A 18 -9.26 11.88 10.53
C LEU A 18 -10.77 11.82 10.26
N ALA A 19 -11.55 11.03 11.01
CA ALA A 19 -13.01 10.91 10.82
C ALA A 19 -13.80 12.19 11.12
N VAL A 20 -13.29 13.06 12.00
CA VAL A 20 -13.90 14.36 12.27
C VAL A 20 -13.55 15.39 11.19
N PHE A 21 -12.32 15.34 10.63
CA PHE A 21 -11.88 16.26 9.57
C PHE A 21 -12.27 15.80 8.16
N PHE A 22 -12.36 14.50 7.94
CA PHE A 22 -12.76 13.85 6.71
C PHE A 22 -14.01 13.04 7.00
N ASP A 23 -15.13 13.43 6.39
CA ASP A 23 -16.37 12.66 6.49
C ASP A 23 -16.14 11.17 6.23
N LEU A 24 -16.91 10.32 6.91
CA LEU A 24 -16.80 8.85 6.84
C LEU A 24 -16.72 8.31 5.40
N GLY A 25 -17.47 8.91 4.48
CA GLY A 25 -17.45 8.54 3.06
C GLY A 25 -16.11 8.78 2.36
N ARG A 26 -15.36 9.81 2.77
CA ARG A 26 -14.02 10.11 2.25
C ARG A 26 -13.00 9.09 2.73
N ILE A 27 -13.04 8.76 4.02
CA ILE A 27 -12.14 7.76 4.62
C ILE A 27 -12.37 6.38 4.02
N ALA A 28 -13.63 5.96 3.88
CA ALA A 28 -13.95 4.69 3.22
C ALA A 28 -13.41 4.64 1.79
N SER A 29 -13.52 5.76 1.05
CA SER A 29 -13.06 5.82 -0.34
C SER A 29 -11.54 5.81 -0.45
N MET A 30 -10.85 6.57 0.41
CA MET A 30 -9.39 6.53 0.48
C MET A 30 -8.88 5.14 0.86
N GLY A 31 -9.52 4.51 1.85
CA GLY A 31 -9.21 3.13 2.26
C GLY A 31 -9.40 2.13 1.11
N ALA A 32 -10.50 2.22 0.36
CA ALA A 32 -10.75 1.35 -0.80
C ALA A 32 -9.69 1.52 -1.89
N ILE A 33 -9.30 2.76 -2.21
CA ILE A 33 -8.23 3.03 -3.19
C ILE A 33 -6.91 2.44 -2.72
N PHE A 34 -6.54 2.64 -1.45
CA PHE A 34 -5.30 2.08 -0.90
C PHE A 34 -5.32 0.55 -0.90
N TYR A 35 -6.44 -0.08 -0.53
CA TYR A 35 -6.57 -1.54 -0.54
C TYR A 35 -6.43 -2.11 -1.96
N LEU A 36 -7.16 -1.56 -2.93
CA LEU A 36 -7.10 -2.06 -4.31
C LEU A 36 -5.70 -1.90 -4.92
N ILE A 37 -5.02 -0.79 -4.66
CA ILE A 37 -3.64 -0.60 -5.11
C ILE A 37 -2.70 -1.59 -4.43
N MET A 38 -2.85 -1.79 -3.11
CA MET A 38 -2.06 -2.77 -2.37
C MET A 38 -2.26 -4.17 -2.95
N ASP A 39 -3.50 -4.56 -3.24
CA ASP A 39 -3.83 -5.86 -3.80
C ASP A 39 -3.16 -6.05 -5.17
N VAL A 40 -3.23 -5.05 -6.08
CA VAL A 40 -2.52 -5.11 -7.37
C VAL A 40 -1.01 -5.26 -7.19
N ILE A 41 -0.40 -4.51 -6.27
CA ILE A 41 1.05 -4.57 -6.01
C ILE A 41 1.45 -5.95 -5.48
N ILE A 42 0.71 -6.48 -4.51
CA ILE A 42 1.00 -7.78 -3.89
C ILE A 42 0.86 -8.89 -4.92
N HIS A 43 -0.26 -8.95 -5.66
CA HIS A 43 -0.47 -9.97 -6.69
C HIS A 43 0.59 -9.90 -7.79
N TRP A 44 0.97 -8.69 -8.23
CA TRP A 44 2.06 -8.51 -9.19
C TRP A 44 3.41 -8.98 -8.63
N GLY A 45 3.71 -8.64 -7.38
CA GLY A 45 4.92 -9.08 -6.67
C GLY A 45 5.00 -10.60 -6.56
N VAL A 46 3.89 -11.25 -6.21
CA VAL A 46 3.77 -12.71 -6.16
C VAL A 46 3.98 -13.31 -7.54
N LEU A 47 3.31 -12.79 -8.58
CA LEU A 47 3.43 -13.29 -9.96
C LEU A 47 4.87 -13.22 -10.47
N ARG A 48 5.59 -12.15 -10.14
CA ARG A 48 6.93 -11.88 -10.68
C ARG A 48 8.07 -12.55 -9.90
N ARG A 49 7.97 -12.66 -8.57
CA ARG A 49 9.09 -13.10 -7.74
C ARG A 49 8.80 -14.29 -6.82
N LEU A 50 7.54 -14.57 -6.54
CA LEU A 50 7.14 -15.57 -5.55
C LEU A 50 6.32 -16.73 -6.14
N ARG A 51 6.10 -16.74 -7.46
CA ARG A 51 5.28 -17.78 -8.12
C ARG A 51 5.80 -19.20 -7.86
N GLU A 52 7.14 -19.35 -7.79
CA GLU A 52 7.82 -20.64 -7.66
C GLU A 52 7.86 -21.13 -6.21
N ASP A 53 7.86 -20.21 -5.22
CA ASP A 53 7.92 -20.56 -3.79
C ASP A 53 6.55 -20.83 -3.17
N VAL A 54 5.50 -20.14 -3.64
CA VAL A 54 4.13 -20.26 -3.04
C VAL A 54 3.25 -21.24 -3.81
N GLY A 55 3.73 -21.80 -4.93
CA GLY A 55 2.92 -22.70 -5.78
C GLY A 55 1.64 -22.05 -6.32
N ALA A 56 1.65 -20.72 -6.45
CA ALA A 56 0.46 -19.94 -6.80
C ALA A 56 0.04 -20.21 -8.25
N ASN A 57 -1.26 -20.45 -8.48
CA ASN A 57 -1.79 -20.62 -9.83
C ASN A 57 -1.78 -19.27 -10.58
N PRO A 58 -0.99 -19.13 -11.67
CA PRO A 58 -0.85 -17.86 -12.38
C PRO A 58 -2.17 -17.32 -12.93
N VAL A 59 -3.10 -18.22 -13.28
CA VAL A 59 -4.40 -17.85 -13.83
C VAL A 59 -5.24 -17.09 -12.81
N VAL A 60 -5.26 -17.57 -11.56
CA VAL A 60 -6.01 -16.93 -10.47
C VAL A 60 -5.45 -15.54 -10.16
N LEU A 61 -4.12 -15.40 -10.11
CA LEU A 61 -3.45 -14.11 -9.91
C LEU A 61 -3.77 -13.11 -11.01
N ILE A 62 -3.74 -13.53 -12.28
CA ILE A 62 -4.05 -12.66 -13.42
C ILE A 62 -5.51 -12.21 -13.35
N CYS A 63 -6.44 -13.12 -13.03
CA CYS A 63 -7.85 -12.77 -12.86
C CYS A 63 -8.06 -11.82 -11.67
N ALA A 64 -7.37 -12.01 -10.54
CA ALA A 64 -7.45 -11.12 -9.39
C ALA A 64 -6.96 -9.70 -9.73
N ILE A 65 -5.78 -9.58 -10.34
CA ILE A 65 -5.24 -8.29 -10.80
C ILE A 65 -6.22 -7.61 -11.75
N LEU A 66 -6.80 -8.35 -12.70
CA LEU A 66 -7.77 -7.79 -13.64
C LEU A 66 -9.01 -7.26 -12.90
N PHE A 67 -9.53 -8.01 -11.93
CA PHE A 67 -10.70 -7.59 -11.15
C PHE A 67 -10.41 -6.36 -10.29
N ASP A 68 -9.25 -6.31 -9.64
CA ASP A 68 -8.80 -5.17 -8.84
C ASP A 68 -8.66 -3.91 -9.70
N LEU A 69 -8.08 -4.03 -10.90
CA LEU A 69 -7.95 -2.92 -11.85
C LEU A 69 -9.31 -2.43 -12.36
N VAL A 70 -10.25 -3.33 -12.63
CA VAL A 70 -11.62 -2.96 -13.03
C VAL A 70 -12.34 -2.26 -11.89
N ALA A 71 -12.26 -2.81 -10.66
CA ALA A 71 -12.86 -2.21 -9.48
C ALA A 71 -12.25 -0.83 -9.18
N LEU A 72 -10.92 -0.72 -9.21
CA LEU A 72 -10.19 0.53 -8.99
C LEU A 72 -10.55 1.57 -10.05
N GLY A 73 -10.56 1.19 -11.33
CA GLY A 73 -10.93 2.08 -12.44
C GLY A 73 -12.35 2.61 -12.29
N ALA A 74 -13.33 1.72 -12.06
CA ALA A 74 -14.72 2.12 -11.84
C ALA A 74 -14.86 3.03 -10.61
N PHE A 75 -14.19 2.67 -9.50
CA PHE A 75 -14.24 3.43 -8.26
C PHE A 75 -13.64 4.83 -8.43
N LEU A 76 -12.48 4.95 -9.08
CA LEU A 76 -11.83 6.23 -9.36
C LEU A 76 -12.70 7.13 -10.25
N VAL A 77 -13.30 6.58 -11.31
CA VAL A 77 -14.19 7.36 -12.19
C VAL A 77 -15.41 7.86 -11.43
N MET A 78 -16.07 7.00 -10.64
CA MET A 78 -17.20 7.43 -9.82
C MET A 78 -16.80 8.52 -8.82
N LYS A 79 -15.64 8.37 -8.18
CA LYS A 79 -15.16 9.33 -7.19
C LYS A 79 -14.74 10.66 -7.81
N ALA A 80 -14.14 10.63 -9.00
CA ALA A 80 -13.77 11.82 -9.77
C ALA A 80 -14.95 12.76 -10.01
N MET A 81 -16.11 12.17 -10.33
CA MET A 81 -17.33 12.92 -10.62
C MET A 81 -17.99 13.43 -9.34
N SER A 82 -17.95 12.68 -8.24
CA SER A 82 -18.65 13.02 -7.00
C SER A 82 -17.86 13.92 -6.05
N ASP A 83 -16.55 13.73 -5.94
CA ASP A 83 -15.71 14.40 -4.94
C ASP A 83 -14.23 14.42 -5.40
N PRO A 84 -13.85 15.43 -6.21
CA PRO A 84 -12.50 15.55 -6.76
C PRO A 84 -11.40 15.66 -5.69
N ALA A 85 -11.74 16.14 -4.49
CA ALA A 85 -10.77 16.32 -3.40
C ALA A 85 -10.14 14.99 -2.99
N ILE A 86 -10.91 13.89 -3.04
CA ILE A 86 -10.44 12.56 -2.66
C ILE A 86 -9.34 12.08 -3.62
N ILE A 87 -9.43 12.40 -4.91
CA ILE A 87 -8.39 12.03 -5.88
C ILE A 87 -7.07 12.70 -5.52
N VAL A 88 -7.11 13.99 -5.19
CA VAL A 88 -5.91 14.74 -4.80
C VAL A 88 -5.29 14.16 -3.53
N ILE A 89 -6.11 13.89 -2.51
CA ILE A 89 -5.63 13.35 -1.24
C ILE A 89 -5.07 11.94 -1.43
N SER A 90 -5.80 11.04 -2.10
CA SER A 90 -5.35 9.68 -2.38
C SER A 90 -4.07 9.67 -3.23
N ALA A 91 -3.97 10.50 -4.27
CA ALA A 91 -2.76 10.63 -5.07
C ALA A 91 -1.57 11.09 -4.23
N SER A 92 -1.77 12.08 -3.35
CA SER A 92 -0.72 12.54 -2.44
C SER A 92 -0.28 11.44 -1.45
N GLY A 93 -1.23 10.68 -0.91
CA GLY A 93 -0.95 9.56 -0.02
C GLY A 93 -0.18 8.43 -0.70
N ILE A 94 -0.59 8.05 -1.92
CA ILE A 94 0.11 7.04 -2.74
C ILE A 94 1.54 7.52 -3.02
N PHE A 95 1.72 8.79 -3.38
CA PHE A 95 3.03 9.36 -3.63
C PHE A 95 3.93 9.29 -2.39
N VAL A 96 3.42 9.65 -1.21
CA VAL A 96 4.16 9.56 0.05
C VAL A 96 4.55 8.11 0.36
N ILE A 97 3.61 7.16 0.21
CA ILE A 97 3.89 5.73 0.44
C ILE A 97 4.98 5.24 -0.51
N PHE A 98 4.88 5.57 -1.80
CA PHE A 98 5.86 5.14 -2.81
C PHE A 98 7.26 5.72 -2.55
N VAL A 99 7.34 6.99 -2.16
CA VAL A 99 8.61 7.62 -1.76
C VAL A 99 9.17 6.94 -0.51
N PHE A 100 8.34 6.66 0.49
CA PHE A 100 8.75 5.98 1.70
C PHE A 100 9.25 4.56 1.42
N GLU A 101 8.52 3.80 0.60
CA GLU A 101 8.92 2.45 0.15
C GLU A 101 10.26 2.50 -0.57
N LYS A 102 10.44 3.42 -1.53
CA LYS A 102 11.70 3.58 -2.27
C LYS A 102 12.87 3.90 -1.34
N ILE A 103 12.69 4.82 -0.39
CA ILE A 103 13.72 5.19 0.58
C ILE A 103 14.05 4.01 1.51
N TYR A 104 13.04 3.30 1.98
CA TYR A 104 13.19 2.14 2.84
C TYR A 104 13.96 1.02 2.13
N LEU A 105 13.60 0.74 0.88
CA LEU A 105 14.24 -0.28 0.06
C LEU A 105 15.68 0.10 -0.30
N SER A 106 15.95 1.39 -0.56
CA SER A 106 17.31 1.90 -0.82
C SER A 106 18.22 1.70 0.39
N ARG A 107 17.75 2.02 1.60
CA ARG A 107 18.53 1.82 2.84
C ARG A 107 18.83 0.35 3.14
N ARG A 108 17.91 -0.55 2.80
CA ARG A 108 18.15 -2.00 2.94
C ARG A 108 19.15 -2.54 1.92
N ARG A 109 19.28 -1.94 0.74
CA ARG A 109 20.34 -2.29 -0.22
C ARG A 109 21.72 -1.87 0.26
N GLU A 110 21.85 -0.69 0.86
CA GLU A 110 23.13 -0.20 1.39
C GLU A 110 23.63 -1.00 2.61
N SER A 111 22.72 -1.58 3.41
CA SER A 111 23.09 -2.41 4.56
C SER A 111 23.56 -3.83 4.19
N GLY A 112 23.50 -4.20 2.91
CA GLY A 112 23.93 -5.51 2.40
C GLY A 112 25.35 -5.54 1.82
N GLU A 113 26.03 -4.39 1.67
CA GLU A 113 27.35 -4.29 1.03
C GLU A 113 28.54 -4.25 2.01
N THR A 114 28.31 -4.31 3.33
CA THR A 114 29.38 -4.17 4.34
C THR A 114 29.87 -5.47 4.98
N HIS A 115 29.50 -6.65 4.47
CA HIS A 115 29.88 -7.95 5.05
C HIS A 115 30.59 -8.90 4.07
N GLU A 116 31.30 -8.37 3.06
CA GLU A 116 32.02 -9.20 2.07
C GLU A 116 33.44 -8.68 1.74
N ALA A 117 34.07 -7.97 2.68
CA ALA A 117 35.39 -7.34 2.43
C ALA A 117 36.43 -7.58 3.54
N ASP A 118 36.41 -8.71 4.26
CA ASP A 118 37.50 -8.98 5.22
C ASP A 118 37.79 -10.48 5.46
N HIS A 119 38.00 -11.24 4.39
CA HIS A 119 38.57 -12.59 4.53
C HIS A 119 39.49 -12.96 3.35
N HIS A 120 40.52 -12.15 3.09
CA HIS A 120 41.72 -12.59 2.40
C HIS A 120 42.94 -11.81 2.90
N GLY A 121 43.75 -12.46 3.74
CA GLY A 121 45.03 -12.00 4.26
C GLY A 121 45.63 -13.04 5.19
#